data_AF-A0A932TUW9-F1
#
_entry.id   AF-A0A932TUW9-F1
#
_cell.length_a   1.000
_cell.length_b   1.000
_cell.length_c   1.000
_cell.angle_alpha   90.00
_cell.angle_beta   90.00
_cell.angle_gamma   90.00
#
_symmetry.space_group_name_H-M   'P 1'
#
loop_
_entity.id
_entity.type
_entity.pdbx_description
1 polymer ?
#
loop_
_entity_poly.entity_id
_entity_poly.type
_entity_poly.pdbx_seq_one_letter_code
_entity_poly.pdbx_strand_id
1 'polypeptide(L)'
;MDDGVGAATLLPGPPRDGGVVPASETIDWRWTVKDGTGSDLGEQPGFPAEPDSGRRGRILGLGRYLYDIAEKGAISIAAARIALAAWIAVDVLLEFRLLIPDAAPGDCGQVLYSWETDEHYLDLEVFADGRAVFFYCHLPTDQLWEGQFRVGQIPIDAVEYLTYFREAGDA
;
A
#
# COMPACT_ATOMS: atom_id res chain seq x y z
N MET A 1 -5.17 29.51 39.85
CA MET A 1 -5.89 28.26 39.55
C MET A 1 -6.04 28.28 38.05
N ASP A 2 -5.13 27.56 37.39
CA ASP A 2 -5.07 27.36 35.95
C ASP A 2 -6.08 26.28 35.59
N ASP A 3 -7.07 26.61 34.78
CA ASP A 3 -7.91 25.62 34.10
C ASP A 3 -7.35 25.43 32.69
N GLY A 4 -6.49 24.42 32.56
CA GLY A 4 -5.90 23.99 31.31
C GLY A 4 -6.95 23.38 30.39
N VAL A 5 -7.40 24.16 29.41
CA VAL A 5 -8.10 23.65 28.22
C VAL A 5 -7.07 22.92 27.37
N GLY A 6 -7.13 21.59 27.36
CA GLY A 6 -6.34 20.76 26.45
C GLY A 6 -6.67 21.15 25.02
N ALA A 7 -5.70 21.74 24.32
CA ALA A 7 -5.80 22.02 22.90
C ALA A 7 -5.87 20.68 22.16
N ALA A 8 -7.06 20.32 21.69
CA ALA A 8 -7.21 19.31 20.67
C ALA A 8 -6.48 19.83 19.42
N THR A 9 -5.33 19.24 19.11
CA THR A 9 -4.65 19.46 17.83
C THR A 9 -5.59 18.94 16.75
N LEU A 10 -6.27 19.87 16.05
CA LEU A 10 -6.93 19.58 14.79
C LEU A 10 -5.86 19.05 13.83
N LEU A 11 -5.85 17.73 13.62
CA LEU A 11 -5.16 17.16 12.48
C LEU A 11 -5.72 17.87 11.22
N PRO A 12 -4.87 18.31 10.28
CA PRO A 12 -5.37 18.81 9.02
C PRO A 12 -6.25 17.72 8.41
N GLY A 13 -7.53 18.04 8.18
CA GLY A 13 -8.43 17.14 7.47
C GLY A 13 -7.88 16.90 6.06
N PRO A 14 -8.10 15.70 5.49
CA PRO A 14 -7.64 15.37 4.14
C PRO A 14 -8.12 16.42 3.13
N PRO A 15 -7.36 16.65 2.05
CA PRO A 15 -7.62 17.71 1.09
C PRO A 15 -9.08 17.67 0.62
N ARG A 16 -9.79 18.75 0.92
CA ARG A 16 -11.16 18.97 0.49
C ARG A 16 -11.13 19.43 -0.95
N ASP A 17 -11.10 18.50 -1.89
CA ASP A 17 -11.69 18.69 -3.22
C ASP A 17 -11.66 17.36 -3.97
N GLY A 18 -12.84 16.84 -4.32
CA GLY A 18 -13.02 15.75 -5.29
C GLY A 18 -12.69 16.16 -6.73
N GLY A 19 -11.68 17.02 -6.91
CA GLY A 19 -11.15 17.42 -8.19
C GLY A 19 -10.12 16.41 -8.67
N VAL A 20 -10.15 16.11 -9.97
CA VAL A 20 -9.10 15.33 -10.65
C VAL A 20 -7.75 16.00 -10.33
N VAL A 21 -6.96 15.33 -9.49
CA VAL A 21 -5.63 15.79 -9.10
C VAL A 21 -4.76 15.82 -10.37
N PRO A 22 -4.10 16.94 -10.71
CA PRO A 22 -3.16 16.95 -11.82
C PRO A 22 -2.06 15.93 -11.57
N ALA A 23 -1.48 15.35 -12.63
CA ALA A 23 -0.44 14.32 -12.55
C ALA A 23 0.56 14.62 -11.43
N SER A 24 0.40 13.92 -10.32
CA SER A 24 1.14 14.12 -9.09
C SER A 24 2.58 13.66 -9.28
N GLU A 25 3.52 14.26 -8.56
CA GLU A 25 4.88 13.74 -8.50
C GLU A 25 4.84 12.25 -8.06
N THR A 26 5.60 11.40 -8.75
CA THR A 26 5.67 9.97 -8.45
C THR A 26 6.97 9.65 -7.74
N ILE A 27 6.90 8.81 -6.71
CA ILE A 27 8.09 8.20 -6.11
C ILE A 27 8.47 7.02 -6.99
N ASP A 28 9.59 7.12 -7.73
CA ASP A 28 10.15 6.00 -8.50
C ASP A 28 10.88 5.04 -7.56
N TRP A 29 10.21 3.97 -7.16
CA TRP A 29 10.75 2.86 -6.39
C TRP A 29 11.13 1.72 -7.33
N ARG A 30 12.28 1.84 -8.00
CA ARG A 30 12.80 0.72 -8.78
C ARG A 30 13.33 -0.36 -7.84
N TRP A 31 12.56 -1.42 -7.68
CA TRP A 31 13.10 -2.69 -7.22
C TRP A 31 13.82 -3.35 -8.41
N THR A 32 15.15 -3.28 -8.44
CA THR A 32 15.92 -4.27 -9.19
C THR A 32 15.84 -5.58 -8.41
N VAL A 33 14.98 -6.49 -8.87
CA VAL A 33 15.15 -7.91 -8.55
C VAL A 33 16.52 -8.27 -9.11
N LYS A 34 17.54 -8.34 -8.24
CA LYS A 34 18.83 -8.92 -8.60
C LYS A 34 18.53 -10.36 -9.03
N ASP A 35 18.49 -10.63 -10.32
CA ASP A 35 18.93 -11.91 -10.84
C ASP A 35 20.29 -12.19 -10.19
N GLY A 36 20.52 -13.41 -9.72
CA GLY A 36 21.56 -13.78 -8.75
C GLY A 36 23.03 -13.57 -9.16
N THR A 37 23.35 -12.54 -9.92
CA THR A 37 24.65 -12.16 -10.48
C THR A 37 25.25 -10.91 -9.84
N GLY A 38 24.51 -10.18 -9.00
CA GLY A 38 25.09 -9.25 -8.03
C GLY A 38 25.99 -8.13 -8.58
N SER A 39 25.48 -7.30 -9.49
CA SER A 39 26.13 -6.03 -9.83
C SER A 39 25.40 -4.84 -9.20
N ASP A 40 26.14 -4.06 -8.41
CA ASP A 40 25.71 -2.83 -7.75
C ASP A 40 25.75 -1.63 -8.70
N LEU A 41 24.73 -0.78 -8.60
CA LEU A 41 24.78 0.62 -9.01
C LEU A 41 24.00 1.48 -8.01
N GLY A 42 24.71 2.29 -7.23
CA GLY A 42 24.19 3.48 -6.54
C GLY A 42 23.82 3.29 -5.06
N GLU A 43 24.25 4.24 -4.22
CA GLU A 43 23.86 4.39 -2.81
C GLU A 43 22.33 4.33 -2.66
N GLN A 44 21.85 3.32 -1.93
CA GLN A 44 20.45 3.20 -1.54
C GLN A 44 20.19 4.08 -0.31
N PRO A 45 19.07 4.84 -0.26
CA PRO A 45 18.64 5.46 0.98
C PRO A 45 18.43 4.36 2.03
N GLY A 46 18.95 4.59 3.24
CA GLY A 46 19.02 3.57 4.30
C GLY A 46 17.67 2.91 4.53
N PHE A 47 17.63 1.59 4.38
CA PHE A 47 16.46 0.79 4.75
C PHE A 47 16.18 0.97 6.26
N PRO A 48 14.90 1.07 6.68
CA PRO A 48 14.55 0.95 8.08
C PRO A 48 15.02 -0.40 8.66
N ALA A 49 15.15 -0.47 9.99
CA ALA A 49 15.60 -1.65 10.73
C ALA A 49 14.89 -2.94 10.30
N GLU A 50 15.60 -4.08 10.38
CA GLU A 50 15.07 -5.38 9.93
C GLU A 50 13.69 -5.69 10.51
N PRO A 51 12.79 -6.28 9.70
CA PRO A 51 11.43 -6.64 10.12
C PRO A 51 11.45 -7.63 11.30
N ASP A 52 10.57 -7.45 12.30
CA ASP A 52 10.42 -8.43 13.37
C ASP A 52 10.03 -9.84 12.84
N SER A 53 10.24 -10.88 13.64
CA SER A 53 9.99 -12.28 13.22
C SER A 53 8.53 -12.56 12.87
N GLY A 54 7.58 -11.89 13.51
CA GLY A 54 6.14 -12.00 13.20
C GLY A 54 5.82 -11.37 11.84
N ARG A 55 6.42 -10.23 11.53
CA ARG A 55 6.33 -9.57 10.24
C ARG A 55 6.90 -10.42 9.11
N ARG A 56 8.10 -10.97 9.29
CA ARG A 56 8.68 -11.89 8.29
C ARG A 56 7.76 -13.08 8.02
N GLY A 57 7.16 -13.65 9.06
CA GLY A 57 6.16 -14.71 8.93
C GLY A 57 4.93 -14.29 8.12
N ARG A 58 4.44 -13.07 8.36
CA ARG A 58 3.30 -12.47 7.64
C ARG A 58 3.57 -12.26 6.15
N ILE A 59 4.74 -11.70 5.79
CA ILE A 59 5.15 -11.52 4.38
C ILE A 59 5.25 -12.87 3.66
N LEU A 60 5.85 -13.87 4.32
CA LEU A 60 5.95 -15.22 3.77
C LEU A 60 4.57 -15.87 3.61
N GLY A 61 3.65 -15.63 4.53
CA GLY A 61 2.27 -16.11 4.47
C GLY A 61 1.52 -15.53 3.26
N LEU A 62 1.57 -14.21 3.07
CA LEU A 62 0.96 -13.56 1.91
C LEU A 62 1.59 -14.05 0.60
N GLY A 63 2.92 -14.11 0.53
CA GLY A 63 3.63 -14.65 -0.62
C GLY A 63 3.15 -16.07 -0.96
N ARG A 64 3.12 -16.96 0.04
CA ARG A 64 2.64 -18.33 -0.14
C ARG A 64 1.21 -18.38 -0.68
N TYR A 65 0.31 -17.59 -0.09
CA TYR A 65 -1.08 -17.52 -0.57
C TYR A 65 -1.16 -17.12 -2.05
N LEU A 66 -0.44 -16.08 -2.47
CA LEU A 66 -0.43 -15.59 -3.85
C LEU A 66 0.09 -16.64 -4.84
N TYR A 67 1.12 -17.40 -4.46
CA TYR A 67 1.61 -18.52 -5.27
C TYR A 67 0.62 -19.69 -5.29
N ASP A 68 -0.01 -20.03 -4.16
CA ASP A 68 -1.00 -21.11 -4.09
C ASP A 68 -2.22 -20.82 -5.00
N ILE A 69 -2.71 -19.57 -5.06
CA ILE A 69 -3.82 -19.22 -5.98
C ILE A 69 -3.36 -19.15 -7.45
N ALA A 70 -2.09 -18.85 -7.70
CA ALA A 70 -1.52 -18.89 -9.04
C ALA A 70 -1.36 -20.33 -9.55
N GLU A 71 -0.91 -21.26 -8.70
CA GLU A 71 -0.84 -22.69 -9.03
C GLU A 71 -2.23 -23.28 -9.33
N LYS A 72 -3.27 -22.78 -8.67
CA LYS A 72 -4.67 -23.15 -8.94
C LYS A 72 -5.26 -22.48 -10.19
N GLY A 73 -4.50 -21.59 -10.85
CA GLY A 73 -4.90 -20.91 -12.08
C GLY A 73 -5.86 -19.74 -11.90
N ALA A 74 -6.07 -19.24 -10.67
CA ALA A 74 -6.91 -18.07 -10.44
C ALA A 74 -6.23 -16.78 -10.93
N ILE A 75 -4.90 -16.72 -10.82
CA ILE A 75 -4.05 -15.68 -11.38
C ILE A 75 -2.82 -16.31 -12.04
N SER A 76 -2.03 -15.53 -12.78
CA SER A 76 -0.74 -16.01 -13.28
C SER A 76 0.36 -15.89 -12.22
N ILE A 77 1.43 -16.68 -12.34
CA ILE A 77 2.64 -16.53 -11.51
C ILE A 77 3.24 -15.12 -11.63
N ALA A 78 3.17 -14.52 -12.82
CA ALA A 78 3.62 -13.15 -13.04
C ALA A 78 2.77 -12.15 -12.24
N ALA A 79 1.43 -12.31 -12.25
CA ALA A 79 0.53 -11.49 -11.46
C ALA A 79 0.78 -11.65 -9.96
N ALA A 80 1.01 -12.87 -9.45
CA ALA A 80 1.38 -13.10 -8.05
C ALA A 80 2.65 -12.34 -7.65
N ARG A 81 3.69 -12.34 -8.49
CA ARG A 81 4.94 -11.60 -8.26
C ARG A 81 4.72 -10.09 -8.22
N ILE A 82 3.95 -9.57 -9.17
CA ILE A 82 3.64 -8.14 -9.26
C ILE A 82 2.81 -7.70 -8.06
N ALA A 83 1.79 -8.48 -7.68
CA ALA A 83 0.94 -8.22 -6.54
C ALA A 83 1.73 -8.21 -5.23
N LEU A 84 2.66 -9.17 -5.03
CA LEU A 84 3.54 -9.17 -3.86
C LEU A 84 4.45 -7.94 -3.84
N ALA A 85 5.03 -7.57 -4.98
CA ALA A 85 5.88 -6.38 -5.09
C ALA A 85 5.11 -5.10 -4.78
N ALA A 86 3.88 -4.97 -5.28
CA ALA A 86 2.99 -3.84 -5.00
C ALA A 86 2.75 -3.71 -3.49
N TRP A 87 2.37 -4.80 -2.82
CA TRP A 87 2.14 -4.78 -1.38
C TRP A 87 3.41 -4.40 -0.60
N ILE A 88 4.57 -4.99 -0.92
CA ILE A 88 5.84 -4.68 -0.26
C ILE A 88 6.16 -3.18 -0.36
N ALA A 89 5.93 -2.55 -1.51
CA ALA A 89 6.24 -1.14 -1.68
C ALA A 89 5.35 -0.22 -0.86
N VAL A 90 4.06 -0.50 -0.83
CA VAL A 90 3.10 0.24 -0.01
C VAL A 90 3.46 0.09 1.46
N ASP A 91 3.83 -1.12 1.86
CA ASP A 91 4.24 -1.43 3.22
C ASP A 91 5.55 -0.72 3.62
N VAL A 92 6.53 -0.66 2.71
CA VAL A 92 7.78 0.12 2.90
C VAL A 92 7.50 1.61 3.02
N LEU A 93 6.60 2.16 2.18
CA LEU A 93 6.22 3.58 2.23
C LEU A 93 5.61 3.96 3.57
N LEU A 94 4.93 3.03 4.24
CA LEU A 94 4.35 3.23 5.56
C LEU A 94 5.26 2.81 6.69
N GLU A 95 6.58 2.81 6.46
CA GLU A 95 7.60 2.42 7.43
C GLU A 95 7.28 1.09 8.09
N PHE A 96 6.80 0.15 7.30
CA PHE A 96 6.49 -1.17 7.80
C PHE A 96 5.41 -1.14 8.89
N ARG A 97 4.32 -0.40 8.71
CA ARG A 97 3.21 -0.37 9.69
C ARG A 97 1.89 -0.86 9.16
N LEU A 98 1.82 -1.22 7.88
CA LEU A 98 0.59 -1.71 7.30
C LEU A 98 0.25 -3.10 7.84
N LEU A 99 -1.02 -3.31 8.20
CA LEU A 99 -1.54 -4.63 8.51
C LEU A 99 -1.54 -5.50 7.24
N ILE A 100 -1.61 -6.82 7.43
CA ILE A 100 -1.73 -7.73 6.30
C ILE A 100 -3.16 -7.59 5.75
N PRO A 101 -3.32 -7.30 4.45
CA PRO A 101 -4.63 -7.18 3.84
C PRO A 101 -5.32 -8.54 3.79
N ASP A 102 -6.64 -8.48 3.67
CA ASP A 102 -7.38 -9.54 3.01
C ASP A 102 -7.04 -9.49 1.51
N ALA A 103 -6.65 -10.65 0.97
CA ALA A 103 -6.20 -10.76 -0.41
C ALA A 103 -7.09 -11.72 -1.18
N ALA A 104 -7.58 -11.31 -2.35
CA ALA A 104 -8.43 -12.14 -3.20
C ALA A 104 -8.01 -12.04 -4.68
N PRO A 105 -8.14 -13.13 -5.46
CA PRO A 105 -8.09 -12.99 -6.91
C PRO A 105 -9.28 -12.15 -7.38
N GLY A 106 -9.00 -11.11 -8.16
CA GLY A 106 -10.00 -10.31 -8.85
C GLY A 106 -10.29 -10.83 -10.25
N ASP A 107 -11.12 -10.10 -10.97
CA ASP A 107 -11.44 -10.41 -12.36
C ASP A 107 -10.20 -10.30 -13.26
N CYS A 108 -10.17 -11.07 -14.34
CA CYS A 108 -9.12 -11.00 -15.36
C CYS A 108 -7.68 -11.19 -14.83
N GLY A 109 -7.49 -11.96 -13.76
CA GLY A 109 -6.16 -12.28 -13.21
C GLY A 109 -5.55 -11.16 -12.37
N GLN A 110 -6.38 -10.23 -11.89
CA GLN A 110 -5.99 -9.21 -10.92
C GLN A 110 -5.87 -9.80 -9.51
N VAL A 111 -5.25 -9.05 -8.61
CA VAL A 111 -5.27 -9.31 -7.17
C VAL A 111 -5.84 -8.08 -6.49
N LEU A 112 -6.86 -8.27 -5.66
CA LEU A 112 -7.42 -7.26 -4.79
C LEU A 112 -6.83 -7.44 -3.39
N TYR A 113 -6.36 -6.35 -2.80
CA TYR A 113 -6.06 -6.23 -1.39
C TYR A 113 -7.04 -5.27 -0.75
N SER A 114 -7.58 -5.64 0.40
CA SER A 114 -8.52 -4.81 1.15
C SER A 114 -8.07 -4.66 2.60
N TRP A 115 -8.26 -3.46 3.12
CA TRP A 115 -8.11 -3.12 4.54
C TRP A 115 -9.34 -2.35 5.00
N GLU A 116 -9.86 -2.70 6.15
CA GLU A 116 -11.04 -2.06 6.74
C GLU A 116 -10.79 -1.79 8.23
N THR A 117 -11.18 -0.61 8.68
CA THR A 117 -11.33 -0.21 10.09
C THR A 117 -12.74 0.33 10.29
N ASP A 118 -13.10 0.69 11.53
CA ASP A 118 -14.43 1.22 11.84
C ASP A 118 -14.80 2.49 11.04
N GLU A 119 -13.79 3.28 10.65
CA GLU A 119 -13.99 4.58 9.97
C GLU A 119 -13.38 4.64 8.57
N HIS A 120 -12.49 3.70 8.21
CA HIS A 120 -11.73 3.78 6.97
C HIS A 120 -11.76 2.48 6.18
N TYR A 121 -11.84 2.62 4.87
CA TYR A 121 -11.73 1.52 3.92
C TYR A 121 -10.65 1.86 2.90
N LEU A 122 -9.80 0.88 2.59
CA LEU A 122 -8.73 1.00 1.62
C LEU A 122 -8.68 -0.26 0.76
N ASP A 123 -8.68 -0.08 -0.55
CA ASP A 123 -8.46 -1.14 -1.53
C ASP A 123 -7.24 -0.83 -2.40
N LEU A 124 -6.53 -1.89 -2.77
CA LEU A 124 -5.48 -1.88 -3.78
C LEU A 124 -5.75 -3.00 -4.78
N GLU A 125 -6.14 -2.61 -5.99
CA GLU A 125 -6.24 -3.51 -7.13
C GLU A 125 -4.92 -3.54 -7.88
N VAL A 126 -4.38 -4.74 -8.13
CA VAL A 126 -3.14 -4.94 -8.87
C VAL A 126 -3.40 -5.77 -10.11
N PHE A 127 -3.08 -5.20 -11.26
CA PHE A 127 -3.27 -5.80 -12.57
C PHE A 127 -2.02 -6.58 -12.99
N ALA A 128 -2.22 -7.63 -13.77
CA ALA A 128 -1.12 -8.49 -14.26
C ALA A 128 -0.10 -7.74 -15.15
N ASP A 129 -0.44 -6.56 -15.66
CA ASP A 129 0.45 -5.70 -16.46
C ASP A 129 1.21 -4.65 -15.62
N GLY A 130 1.12 -4.74 -14.29
CA GLY A 130 1.79 -3.85 -13.36
C GLY A 130 1.09 -2.50 -13.17
N ARG A 131 -0.09 -2.27 -13.74
CA ARG A 131 -0.96 -1.19 -13.28
C ARG A 131 -1.53 -1.54 -11.90
N ALA A 132 -1.82 -0.52 -11.13
CA ALA A 132 -2.47 -0.63 -9.84
C ALA A 132 -3.42 0.55 -9.62
N VAL A 133 -4.47 0.32 -8.84
CA VAL A 133 -5.46 1.34 -8.46
C VAL A 133 -5.62 1.28 -6.95
N PHE A 134 -5.47 2.41 -6.30
CA PHE A 134 -5.89 2.60 -4.92
C PHE A 134 -7.28 3.20 -4.89
N PHE A 135 -8.07 2.73 -3.93
CA PHE A 135 -9.31 3.35 -3.53
C PHE A 135 -9.31 3.53 -2.01
N TYR A 136 -9.56 4.75 -1.55
CA TYR A 136 -9.68 5.08 -0.13
C TYR A 136 -11.04 5.70 0.13
N CYS A 137 -11.67 5.31 1.24
CA CYS A 137 -12.92 5.88 1.72
C CYS A 137 -12.85 6.15 3.23
N HIS A 138 -13.21 7.37 3.63
CA HIS A 138 -13.52 7.70 5.02
C HIS A 138 -15.03 7.64 5.23
N LEU A 139 -15.52 6.58 5.87
CA LEU A 139 -16.93 6.22 5.99
C LEU A 139 -17.78 7.32 6.66
N PRO A 140 -17.35 7.99 7.74
CA PRO A 140 -18.16 9.02 8.40
C PRO A 140 -18.45 10.24 7.53
N THR A 141 -17.55 10.59 6.60
CA THR A 141 -17.70 11.79 5.75
C THR A 141 -17.97 11.48 4.29
N ASP A 142 -18.02 10.21 3.90
CA ASP A 142 -18.12 9.74 2.52
C ASP A 142 -17.03 10.35 1.61
N GLN A 143 -15.84 10.60 2.18
CA GLN A 143 -14.74 11.18 1.43
C GLN A 143 -13.99 10.07 0.70
N LEU A 144 -13.92 10.20 -0.61
CA LEU A 144 -13.30 9.22 -1.51
C LEU A 144 -12.04 9.80 -2.14
N TRP A 145 -11.03 8.94 -2.29
CA TRP A 145 -9.89 9.19 -3.15
C TRP A 145 -9.58 7.94 -3.98
N GLU A 146 -9.30 8.14 -5.27
CA GLU A 146 -8.85 7.09 -6.18
C GLU A 146 -7.55 7.56 -6.83
N GLY A 147 -6.55 6.68 -6.84
CA GLY A 147 -5.26 6.94 -7.48
C GLY A 147 -4.83 5.77 -8.33
N GLN A 148 -4.49 6.03 -9.60
CA GLN A 148 -3.97 5.02 -10.51
C GLN A 148 -2.46 5.17 -10.66
N PHE A 149 -1.74 4.05 -10.67
CA PHE A 149 -0.29 4.06 -10.71
C PHE A 149 0.28 2.81 -11.34
N ARG A 150 1.60 2.80 -11.53
CA ARG A 150 2.34 1.59 -11.88
C ARG A 150 3.07 1.08 -10.66
N VAL A 151 3.10 -0.22 -10.47
CA VAL A 151 3.97 -0.88 -9.50
C VAL A 151 5.41 -0.47 -9.83
N GLY A 152 6.05 0.26 -8.93
CA GLY A 152 7.33 0.96 -9.11
C GLY A 152 7.23 2.48 -9.03
N GLN A 153 6.03 3.06 -9.13
CA GLN A 153 5.81 4.50 -9.31
C GLN A 153 4.57 4.95 -8.52
N ILE A 154 4.65 4.92 -7.18
CA ILE A 154 3.49 5.30 -6.34
C ILE A 154 3.37 6.84 -6.30
N PRO A 155 2.19 7.40 -6.57
CA PRO A 155 1.98 8.84 -6.57
C PRO A 155 2.04 9.38 -5.13
N ILE A 156 2.59 10.58 -4.97
CA ILE A 156 2.87 11.14 -3.63
C ILE A 156 1.60 11.39 -2.80
N ASP A 157 0.48 11.70 -3.46
CA ASP A 157 -0.82 11.87 -2.81
C ASP A 157 -1.34 10.56 -2.21
N ALA A 158 -1.04 9.40 -2.82
CA ALA A 158 -1.36 8.10 -2.24
C ALA A 158 -0.74 7.92 -0.85
N VAL A 159 0.47 8.45 -0.63
CA VAL A 159 1.15 8.37 0.68
C VAL A 159 0.36 9.10 1.76
N GLU A 160 -0.29 10.22 1.41
CA GLU A 160 -1.12 10.99 2.33
C GLU A 160 -2.33 10.16 2.81
N TYR A 161 -3.08 9.57 1.89
CA TYR A 161 -4.24 8.73 2.22
C TYR A 161 -3.87 7.43 2.95
N LEU A 162 -2.76 6.81 2.56
CA LEU A 162 -2.21 5.65 3.26
C LEU A 162 -1.76 6.00 4.69
N THR A 163 -1.23 7.21 4.91
CA THR A 163 -0.87 7.70 6.24
C THR A 163 -2.09 7.93 7.10
N TYR A 164 -3.16 8.53 6.54
CA TYR A 164 -4.44 8.67 7.24
C TYR A 164 -5.02 7.32 7.67
N PHE A 165 -5.04 6.34 6.76
CA PHE A 165 -5.51 4.99 7.07
C PHE A 165 -4.70 4.36 8.22
N ARG A 166 -3.37 4.50 8.19
CA ARG A 166 -2.48 3.97 9.23
C ARG A 166 -2.79 4.59 10.61
N GLU A 167 -2.89 5.90 10.69
CA GLU A 167 -3.09 6.61 11.96
C GLU A 167 -4.42 6.23 12.63
N ALA A 168 -5.45 5.93 11.83
CA ALA A 168 -6.72 5.42 12.34
C ALA A 168 -6.63 4.01 12.93
N GLY A 169 -5.69 3.17 12.46
CA GLY A 169 -5.49 1.81 12.98
C GLY A 169 -4.68 1.76 14.29
N ASP A 170 -3.96 2.82 14.63
CA ASP A 170 -3.14 2.93 15.85
C ASP A 170 -3.89 3.57 17.04
N ALA A 171 -5.09 4.13 16.82
CA ALA A 171 -5.90 4.86 17.82
C ALA A 171 -6.82 3.93 18.64
#